data_AF-A0A8C6T5I6-F1
#
_entry.id   AF-A0A8C6T5I6-F1
#
_cell.length_a   1.000
_cell.length_b   1.000
_cell.length_c   1.000
_cell.angle_alpha   90.00
_cell.angle_beta   90.00
_cell.angle_gamma   90.00
#
_symmetry.space_group_name_H-M   'P 1'
#
loop_
_entity.id
_entity.type
_entity.pdbx_description
1 polymer ?
#
loop_
_entity_poly.entity_id
_entity_poly.type
_entity_poly.pdbx_seq_one_letter_code
_entity_poly.pdbx_strand_id
1 'polypeptide(L)'
;MATSHGSTNMQREPSVNHATGKLEFSLDVPFPSGREAAIALRSLSPDKEPRKGGITKEMTVTGNTLSVRWTAEEARILRVSVNSFMDHLSLVLETMEMFSSPFSQ
;
A
#
# COMPACT_ATOMS: atom_id res chain seq x y z
N MET A 1 63.47 5.22 34.05
CA MET A 1 63.08 3.84 33.72
C MET A 1 61.56 3.75 33.76
N ALA A 2 60.96 3.09 32.76
CA ALA A 2 59.56 2.68 32.63
C ALA A 2 58.50 3.80 32.46
N THR A 3 57.46 3.72 31.63
CA THR A 3 57.03 2.83 30.52
C THR A 3 55.85 3.55 29.85
N SER A 4 55.75 3.40 28.54
CA SER A 4 54.56 3.63 27.69
C SER A 4 53.27 2.99 28.20
N HIS A 5 52.10 3.60 27.92
CA HIS A 5 50.84 3.02 27.39
C HIS A 5 49.93 4.24 27.09
N GLY A 6 49.28 4.43 25.95
CA GLY A 6 48.61 3.45 25.10
C GLY A 6 47.11 3.70 25.19
N SER A 7 46.59 4.48 24.24
CA SER A 7 45.22 4.48 23.71
C SER A 7 44.03 4.73 24.66
N THR A 8 43.27 5.80 24.40
CA THR A 8 41.82 5.77 24.62
C THR A 8 41.14 6.14 23.30
N ASN A 9 40.71 5.09 22.64
CA ASN A 9 39.83 5.06 21.48
C ASN A 9 38.56 5.86 21.82
N MET A 10 38.41 7.05 21.24
CA MET A 10 37.14 7.77 21.28
C MET A 10 36.15 7.00 20.41
N GLN A 11 35.39 6.15 21.09
CA GLN A 11 34.25 5.42 20.59
C GLN A 11 33.37 6.37 19.78
N ARG A 12 33.35 6.21 18.45
CA ARG A 12 32.29 6.79 17.62
C ARG A 12 31.01 6.03 17.99
N GLU A 13 30.16 6.70 18.76
CA GLU A 13 28.74 6.39 18.88
C GLU A 13 28.20 6.03 17.49
N PRO A 14 27.62 4.85 17.26
CA PRO A 14 26.89 4.61 16.04
C PRO A 14 25.69 5.55 16.07
N SER A 15 25.73 6.58 15.23
CA SER A 15 24.51 7.29 14.83
C SER A 15 23.61 6.22 14.22
N VAL A 16 22.67 5.72 15.00
CA VAL A 16 21.56 4.94 14.49
C VAL A 16 20.83 5.89 13.57
N ASN A 17 21.14 5.80 12.28
CA ASN A 17 20.30 6.34 11.23
C ASN A 17 18.95 5.65 11.43
N HIS A 18 18.04 6.35 12.11
CA HIS A 18 16.63 6.10 11.95
C HIS A 18 16.30 6.46 10.51
N ALA A 19 16.64 5.58 9.58
CA ALA A 19 15.84 5.44 8.39
C ALA A 19 14.45 5.08 8.94
N THR A 20 13.60 6.10 9.10
CA THR A 20 12.17 5.94 9.28
C THR A 20 11.70 5.25 8.01
N GLY A 21 11.84 3.92 7.99
CA GLY A 21 11.47 3.09 6.86
C GLY A 21 9.99 3.28 6.65
N LYS A 22 9.61 3.86 5.51
CA LYS A 22 8.21 3.93 5.14
C LYS A 22 7.70 2.50 5.05
N LEU A 23 6.50 2.27 5.58
CA LEU A 23 5.83 0.99 5.54
C LEU A 23 5.19 0.81 4.17
N GLU A 24 5.35 -0.36 3.58
CA GLU A 24 4.80 -0.67 2.27
C GLU A 24 3.81 -1.84 2.36
N PHE A 25 2.74 -1.76 1.58
CA PHE A 25 1.80 -2.86 1.42
C PHE A 25 1.36 -2.95 -0.04
N SER A 26 1.03 -4.16 -0.46
CA SER A 26 0.86 -4.54 -1.84
C SER A 26 -0.27 -5.54 -1.95
N LEU A 27 -1.25 -5.27 -2.81
CA LEU A 27 -2.37 -6.15 -3.06
C LEU A 27 -2.59 -6.30 -4.57
N ASP A 28 -2.71 -7.54 -5.02
CA ASP A 28 -3.04 -7.88 -6.39
C ASP A 28 -4.35 -8.68 -6.39
N VAL A 29 -5.36 -8.16 -7.08
CA VAL A 29 -6.71 -8.73 -7.13
C VAL A 29 -7.01 -9.17 -8.56
N PRO A 30 -7.03 -10.48 -8.85
CA PRO A 30 -7.43 -10.99 -10.16
C PRO A 30 -8.96 -10.90 -10.32
N PHE A 31 -9.40 -10.46 -11.51
CA PHE A 31 -10.80 -10.44 -11.93
C PHE A 31 -11.03 -11.43 -13.08
N PRO A 32 -12.29 -11.87 -13.35
CA PRO A 32 -12.57 -12.79 -14.45
C PRO A 32 -12.17 -12.22 -15.83
N SER A 33 -12.21 -10.90 -15.99
CA SER A 33 -11.80 -10.22 -17.23
C SER A 33 -11.09 -8.89 -17.00
N GLY A 34 -10.32 -8.44 -18.00
CA GLY A 34 -9.74 -7.09 -18.00
C GLY A 34 -10.77 -5.98 -17.96
N ARG A 35 -11.98 -6.23 -18.49
CA ARG A 35 -13.11 -5.30 -18.41
C ARG A 35 -13.56 -5.09 -16.96
N GLU A 36 -13.74 -6.16 -16.20
CA GLU A 36 -14.13 -6.08 -14.79
C GLU A 36 -13.04 -5.43 -13.94
N ALA A 37 -11.77 -5.80 -14.14
CA ALA A 37 -10.65 -5.14 -13.46
C ALA A 37 -10.64 -3.61 -13.72
N ALA A 38 -10.89 -3.20 -14.96
CA ALA A 38 -10.97 -1.79 -15.31
C ALA A 38 -12.20 -1.08 -14.70
N ILE A 39 -13.34 -1.77 -14.58
CA ILE A 39 -14.51 -1.24 -13.85
C ILE A 39 -14.15 -1.06 -12.37
N ALA A 40 -13.54 -2.06 -11.72
CA ALA A 40 -13.16 -1.98 -10.32
C ALA A 40 -12.20 -0.82 -10.05
N LEU A 41 -11.16 -0.65 -10.89
CA LEU A 41 -10.24 0.48 -10.81
C LEU A 41 -10.99 1.81 -10.82
N ARG A 42 -11.90 2.01 -11.79
CA ARG A 42 -12.66 3.27 -11.91
C ARG A 42 -13.59 3.50 -10.73
N SER A 43 -14.26 2.46 -10.23
CA SER A 43 -15.15 2.56 -9.07
C SER A 43 -14.40 2.86 -7.77
N LEU A 44 -13.18 2.34 -7.62
CA LEU A 44 -12.34 2.49 -6.41
C LEU A 44 -11.41 3.72 -6.45
N SER A 45 -11.44 4.47 -7.56
CA SER A 45 -10.65 5.70 -7.75
C SER A 45 -11.50 6.98 -7.82
N PRO A 46 -12.43 7.26 -6.88
CA PRO A 46 -13.00 8.60 -6.77
C PRO A 46 -11.98 9.60 -6.19
N ASP A 47 -12.24 10.88 -6.43
CA ASP A 47 -11.28 11.99 -6.48
C ASP A 47 -10.23 12.04 -5.37
N LYS A 48 -9.05 12.59 -5.71
CA LYS A 48 -7.96 12.74 -4.74
C LYS A 48 -8.32 13.83 -3.73
N GLU A 49 -8.91 13.43 -2.61
CA GLU A 49 -8.95 14.29 -1.42
C GLU A 49 -7.52 14.80 -1.15
N PRO A 50 -7.29 16.12 -0.94
CA PRO A 50 -5.97 16.65 -0.66
C PRO A 50 -5.36 15.94 0.55
N ARG A 51 -4.43 15.01 0.29
CA ARG A 51 -3.87 14.11 1.30
C ARG A 51 -2.90 14.88 2.18
N LYS A 52 -3.39 15.33 3.33
CA LYS A 52 -2.56 15.88 4.41
C LYS A 52 -1.86 14.80 5.27
N GLY A 53 -2.16 13.52 5.04
CA GLY A 53 -1.66 12.41 5.86
C GLY A 53 -0.63 11.58 5.11
N GLY A 54 0.51 11.30 5.74
CA GLY A 54 1.69 10.60 5.20
C GLY A 54 1.45 9.18 4.69
N ILE A 55 0.57 9.04 3.68
CA ILE A 55 0.25 7.82 2.95
C ILE A 55 0.05 8.10 1.46
N THR A 56 0.72 7.29 0.65
CA THR A 56 0.54 7.20 -0.80
C THR A 56 -0.22 5.92 -1.12
N LYS A 57 -1.17 5.98 -2.06
CA LYS A 57 -1.89 4.82 -2.60
C LYS A 57 -1.92 4.95 -4.11
N GLU A 58 -1.34 3.97 -4.80
CA GLU A 58 -1.31 3.88 -6.26
C GLU A 58 -2.10 2.66 -6.71
N MET A 59 -2.84 2.82 -7.81
CA MET A 59 -3.72 1.78 -8.34
C MET A 59 -3.55 1.68 -9.86
N THR A 60 -3.36 0.47 -10.37
CA THR A 60 -3.20 0.19 -11.81
C THR A 60 -3.88 -1.12 -12.17
N VAL A 61 -4.21 -1.32 -13.45
CA VAL A 61 -4.71 -2.60 -13.97
C VAL A 61 -3.75 -3.10 -15.04
N THR A 62 -3.32 -4.35 -14.92
CA THR A 62 -2.52 -5.06 -15.92
C THR A 62 -3.24 -6.36 -16.30
N GLY A 63 -3.65 -6.48 -17.56
CA GLY A 63 -4.49 -7.60 -18.01
C GLY A 63 -5.84 -7.61 -17.27
N ASN A 64 -6.07 -8.63 -16.45
CA ASN A 64 -7.25 -8.79 -15.60
C ASN A 64 -6.97 -8.59 -14.10
N THR A 65 -5.80 -8.06 -13.73
CA THR A 65 -5.41 -7.88 -12.33
C THR A 65 -5.38 -6.40 -11.96
N LEU A 66 -6.08 -6.05 -10.87
CA LEU A 66 -5.97 -4.75 -10.20
C LEU A 66 -4.84 -4.81 -9.18
N SER A 67 -3.81 -4.00 -9.38
CA SER A 67 -2.68 -3.84 -8.46
C SER A 67 -2.85 -2.57 -7.64
N VAL A 68 -2.68 -2.68 -6.33
CA VAL A 68 -2.71 -1.54 -5.40
C VAL A 68 -1.48 -1.55 -4.52
N ARG A 69 -0.79 -0.41 -4.47
CA ARG A 69 0.45 -0.21 -3.73
C ARG A 69 0.26 0.93 -2.74
N TRP A 70 0.59 0.67 -1.48
CA TRP A 70 0.57 1.67 -0.42
C TRP A 70 1.98 1.91 0.10
N THR A 71 2.25 3.16 0.47
CA THR A 71 3.42 3.56 1.23
C THR A 71 2.96 4.50 2.33
N ALA A 72 3.28 4.24 3.60
CA ALA A 72 2.84 5.04 4.74
C ALA A 72 3.95 5.28 5.76
N GLU A 73 3.86 6.38 6.50
CA GLU A 73 4.79 6.71 7.59
C GLU A 73 4.47 5.95 8.90
N GLU A 74 3.20 5.62 9.12
CA GLU A 74 2.72 4.94 10.33
C GLU A 74 1.90 3.69 10.01
N ALA A 75 2.08 2.63 10.81
CA ALA A 75 1.34 1.37 10.65
C ALA A 75 -0.17 1.57 10.86
N ARG A 76 -0.55 2.49 11.75
CA ARG A 76 -1.95 2.86 11.99
C ARG A 76 -2.60 3.46 10.75
N ILE A 77 -1.91 4.36 10.06
CA ILE A 77 -2.42 5.00 8.84
C ILE A 77 -2.55 3.97 7.72
N LEU A 78 -1.53 3.11 7.55
CA LEU A 78 -1.56 2.01 6.60
C LEU A 78 -2.75 1.08 6.84
N ARG A 79 -2.93 0.62 8.08
CA ARG A 79 -4.02 -0.29 8.49
C ARG A 79 -5.38 0.31 8.18
N VAL A 80 -5.62 1.58 8.55
CA VAL A 80 -6.89 2.25 8.29
C VAL A 80 -7.15 2.36 6.79
N SER A 81 -6.14 2.72 6.00
CA SER A 81 -6.32 2.87 4.56
C SER A 81 -6.52 1.54 3.84
N VAL A 82 -5.84 0.47 4.25
CA VAL A 82 -6.02 -0.87 3.66
C VAL A 82 -7.40 -1.40 4.01
N ASN A 83 -7.83 -1.31 5.27
CA ASN A 83 -9.16 -1.77 5.68
C ASN A 83 -10.28 -1.03 4.93
N SER A 84 -10.23 0.30 4.87
CA SER A 84 -11.22 1.08 4.11
C SER A 84 -11.22 0.72 2.62
N PHE A 85 -10.06 0.40 2.05
CA PHE A 85 -10.01 -0.07 0.66
C PHE A 85 -10.69 -1.44 0.50
N MET A 86 -10.47 -2.37 1.43
CA MET A 86 -11.11 -3.69 1.39
C MET A 86 -12.63 -3.59 1.52
N ASP A 87 -13.14 -2.71 2.39
CA ASP A 87 -14.59 -2.47 2.51
C ASP A 87 -15.19 -1.98 1.18
N HIS A 88 -14.54 -1.02 0.52
CA HIS A 88 -14.97 -0.54 -0.79
C HIS A 88 -14.83 -1.61 -1.89
N LEU A 89 -13.76 -2.41 -1.85
CA LEU A 89 -13.56 -3.49 -2.81
C LEU A 89 -14.67 -4.54 -2.69
N SER A 90 -15.02 -4.95 -1.47
CA SER A 90 -16.14 -5.87 -1.23
C SER A 90 -17.44 -5.33 -1.83
N LEU A 91 -17.77 -4.07 -1.56
CA LEU A 91 -18.97 -3.44 -2.14
C LEU A 91 -18.96 -3.46 -3.68
N VAL A 92 -17.81 -3.18 -4.29
CA VAL A 92 -17.65 -3.20 -5.75
C VAL A 92 -17.84 -4.61 -6.30
N LEU A 93 -17.29 -5.63 -5.64
CA LEU A 93 -17.43 -7.03 -6.04
C LEU A 93 -18.88 -7.50 -5.91
N GLU A 94 -19.54 -7.22 -4.79
CA GLU A 94 -20.97 -7.51 -4.58
C GLU A 94 -21.84 -6.83 -5.65
N THR A 95 -21.52 -5.58 -5.99
CA THR A 95 -22.22 -4.84 -7.06
C THR A 95 -22.01 -5.52 -8.42
N MET A 96 -20.77 -5.91 -8.74
CA MET A 96 -20.48 -6.61 -9.98
C MET A 96 -21.22 -7.94 -10.08
N GLU A 97 -21.27 -8.71 -8.99
CA GLU A 97 -21.98 -9.99 -8.94
C GLU A 97 -23.49 -9.78 -9.12
N MET A 98 -24.09 -8.83 -8.40
CA MET A 98 -25.52 -8.51 -8.49
C MET A 98 -25.96 -8.10 -9.89
N PHE A 99 -25.10 -7.39 -10.63
CA PHE A 99 -25.39 -6.92 -12.00
C PHE A 99 -24.68 -7.75 -13.08
N SER A 100 -24.01 -8.84 -12.71
CA SER A 100 -23.54 -9.85 -13.66
C SER A 100 -24.78 -10.62 -14.14
N SER A 101 -25.18 -10.37 -15.38
CA SER A 101 -26.45 -10.88 -15.92
C SER A 101 -26.60 -12.41 -15.74
N PRO A 102 -27.77 -12.92 -15.31
CA PRO A 102 -28.09 -14.35 -15.39
C PRO A 102 -28.34 -14.85 -16.83
N PHE A 103 -28.37 -13.97 -17.84
CA PHE A 103 -28.66 -14.30 -19.22
C PHE A 103 -27.46 -14.00 -20.14
N SER A 104 -26.56 -14.96 -20.20
CA SER A 104 -25.64 -15.15 -21.32
C SER A 104 -25.35 -16.64 -21.51
N GLN A 105 -26.40 -17.48 -21.54
CA GLN A 105 -26.42 -18.76 -22.24
C GLN A 105 -27.84 -19.07 -22.70
#